data_AF-A0AAV3WFR3-F1
#
_entry.id   AF-A0AAV3WFR3-F1
#
_cell.length_a   1.000
_cell.length_b   1.000
_cell.length_c   1.000
_cell.angle_alpha   90.00
_cell.angle_beta   90.00
_cell.angle_gamma   90.00
#
_symmetry.space_group_name_H-M   'P 1'
#
loop_
_entity.id
_entity.type
_entity.pdbx_description
1 polymer ?
#
loop_
_entity_poly.entity_id
_entity_poly.type
_entity_poly.pdbx_seq_one_letter_code
_entity_poly.pdbx_strand_id
1 'polypeptide(L)' 'MKRLPKKSEHITSNWTTEQDIFLIENSVMAIEELINHLPFTKDEIIKRKEVLGLTRRHRQMRKFLSNPS' A
#
# COMPACT_ATOMS: atom_id res chain seq x y z
N MET A 1 29.23 -5.30 16.84
CA MET A 1 28.39 -6.39 16.30
C MET A 1 27.61 -5.86 15.12
N LYS A 2 27.91 -6.31 13.88
CA LYS A 2 27.18 -5.90 12.68
C LYS A 2 25.83 -6.62 12.69
N ARG A 3 24.72 -5.88 12.81
CA ARG A 3 23.36 -6.44 12.74
C ARG A 3 23.14 -6.97 11.32
N LEU A 4 23.04 -8.28 11.15
CA LEU A 4 22.61 -8.85 9.87
C LEU A 4 21.17 -8.40 9.59
N PRO A 5 20.87 -7.84 8.41
CA PRO A 5 19.49 -7.56 8.03
C PRO A 5 18.74 -8.88 8.00
N LYS A 6 17.66 -8.95 8.79
CA LYS A 6 16.73 -10.07 8.82
C LYS A 6 16.19 -10.20 7.39
N LYS A 7 16.54 -11.29 6.70
CA LYS A 7 15.92 -11.62 5.41
C LYS A 7 14.42 -11.72 5.68
N SER A 8 13.67 -10.68 5.29
CA SER A 8 12.23 -10.78 5.19
C SER A 8 11.99 -11.91 4.20
N GLU A 9 11.43 -13.02 4.68
CA GLU A 9 10.83 -14.01 3.82
C GLU A 9 9.94 -13.23 2.86
N HIS A 10 10.38 -13.14 1.60
CA HIS A 10 9.53 -12.66 0.54
C HIS A 10 8.44 -13.71 0.43
N ILE A 11 7.39 -13.54 1.23
CA ILE A 11 6.07 -14.10 0.92
C ILE A 11 5.93 -13.77 -0.56
N THR A 12 5.96 -14.80 -1.40
CA THR A 12 5.76 -14.70 -2.84
C THR A 12 4.35 -14.17 -3.02
N SER A 13 4.22 -12.86 -2.89
CA SER A 13 2.98 -12.15 -3.07
C SER A 13 2.67 -12.34 -4.55
N ASN A 14 1.45 -12.79 -4.87
CA ASN A 14 0.99 -12.93 -6.25
C ASN A 14 0.92 -11.59 -7.01
N TRP A 15 1.43 -10.52 -6.41
CA TRP A 15 1.49 -9.17 -6.92
C TRP A 15 2.68 -9.02 -7.84
N THR A 16 2.41 -8.65 -9.09
CA THR A 16 3.45 -8.25 -10.03
C THR A 16 3.87 -6.82 -9.78
N THR A 17 5.07 -6.46 -10.24
CA THR A 17 5.56 -5.08 -10.19
C THR A 17 4.61 -4.11 -10.89
N GLU A 18 3.99 -4.52 -12.01
CA GLU A 18 3.02 -3.70 -12.75
C GLU A 18 1.77 -3.40 -11.93
N GLN A 19 1.28 -4.39 -11.17
CA GLN A 19 0.13 -4.20 -10.28
C GLN A 19 0.46 -3.28 -9.11
N ASP A 20 1.68 -3.35 -8.59
CA ASP A 20 2.17 -2.40 -7.57
C ASP A 20 2.27 -0.99 -8.12
N ILE A 21 2.83 -0.82 -9.33
CA ILE A 21 2.90 0.49 -10.02
C ILE A 21 1.49 1.05 -10.18
N PHE A 22 0.55 0.24 -10.68
CA PHE A 22 -0.84 0.65 -10.83
C PHE A 22 -1.47 1.12 -9.52
N LEU A 23 -1.23 0.42 -8.40
CA LEU A 23 -1.72 0.84 -7.08
C LEU A 23 -1.10 2.15 -6.59
N ILE A 24 0.18 2.38 -6.90
CA ILE A 24 0.89 3.61 -6.51
C ILE A 24 0.35 4.80 -7.29
N GLU A 25 0.25 4.68 -8.61
CA GLU A 25 -0.28 5.70 -9.51
C GLU A 25 -1.73 6.04 -9.18
N ASN A 26 -2.55 5.03 -8.88
CA ASN A 26 -3.97 5.15 -8.56
C ASN A 26 -4.23 5.08 -7.04
N SER A 27 -3.30 5.55 -6.21
CA SER A 27 -3.38 5.40 -4.76
C SER A 27 -4.62 6.06 -4.12
N VAL A 28 -5.10 7.16 -4.73
CA VAL A 28 -6.29 7.92 -4.35
C VAL A 28 -7.60 7.32 -4.88
N MET A 29 -7.52 6.39 -5.84
CA MET A 29 -8.68 5.73 -6.42
C MET A 29 -9.42 4.87 -5.38
N ALA A 30 -10.75 4.82 -5.51
CA ALA A 30 -11.60 4.02 -4.64
C ALA A 30 -11.27 2.53 -4.80
N ILE A 31 -11.37 1.76 -3.71
CA ILE A 31 -11.06 0.33 -3.75
C ILE A 31 -12.02 -0.41 -4.68
N GLU A 32 -13.27 0.04 -4.77
CA GLU A 32 -14.29 -0.55 -5.67
C GLU A 32 -13.88 -0.45 -7.14
N GLU A 33 -13.27 0.67 -7.55
CA GLU A 33 -12.73 0.83 -8.90
C GLU A 33 -11.47 -0.02 -9.10
N LEU A 34 -10.60 -0.09 -8.09
CA LEU A 34 -9.37 -0.90 -8.16
C LEU A 34 -9.65 -2.41 -8.32
N ILE A 35 -10.73 -2.93 -7.70
CA ILE A 35 -11.14 -4.33 -7.86
C ILE A 35 -11.57 -4.64 -9.31
N ASN A 36 -12.07 -3.65 -10.06
CA ASN A 36 -12.42 -3.87 -11.47
C ASN A 36 -11.19 -4.00 -12.38
N HIS A 37 -10.05 -3.44 -11.96
CA HIS A 37 -8.81 -3.45 -12.75
C HIS A 37 -7.81 -4.52 -12.30
N LEU A 38 -7.98 -5.06 -11.09
CA LEU A 38 -7.04 -5.99 -10.48
C LEU A 38 -7.73 -7.31 -10.15
N PRO A 39 -7.09 -8.46 -10.40
CA PRO A 39 -7.63 -9.78 -10.08
C PRO A 39 -7.47 -10.10 -8.58
N PHE A 40 -7.81 -9.17 -7.70
CA PHE A 40 -7.67 -9.30 -6.26
C PHE A 40 -8.92 -8.81 -5.54
N THR A 41 -9.14 -9.39 -4.36
CA THR A 41 -10.23 -8.98 -3.48
C THR A 41 -9.95 -7.63 -2.83
N LYS A 42 -11.01 -7.00 -2.30
CA LYS A 42 -10.94 -5.77 -1.51
C LYS A 42 -9.87 -5.84 -0.42
N ASP A 43 -9.85 -6.93 0.34
CA ASP A 43 -8.98 -7.11 1.49
C ASP A 43 -7.51 -7.28 1.07
N GLU A 44 -7.26 -7.99 -0.04
CA GLU A 44 -5.92 -8.12 -0.60
C GLU A 44 -5.37 -6.78 -1.09
N ILE A 45 -6.20 -5.96 -1.74
CA ILE A 45 -5.84 -4.62 -2.19
C ILE A 45 -5.54 -3.71 -0.99
N ILE A 46 -6.36 -3.76 0.07
CA ILE A 46 -6.12 -3.00 1.31
C ILE A 46 -4.78 -3.40 1.92
N LYS A 47 -4.55 -4.71 2.10
CA LYS A 47 -3.32 -5.24 2.67
C LYS A 47 -2.11 -4.85 1.82
N ARG A 48 -2.23 -4.87 0.49
CA ARG A 48 -1.15 -4.43 -0.39
C ARG A 48 -0.89 -2.93 -0.28
N LYS A 49 -1.94 -2.10 -0.23
CA LYS A 49 -1.80 -0.65 0.02
C LYS A 49 -1.11 -0.36 1.36
N GLU A 50 -1.33 -1.18 2.39
CA GLU A 50 -0.61 -1.07 3.67
C GLU A 50 0.87 -1.44 3.55
N VAL A 51 1.18 -2.53 2.84
CA VAL A 51 2.56 -2.96 2.56
C VAL A 51 3.33 -1.90 1.75
N LEU A 52 2.68 -1.29 0.76
CA LEU A 52 3.22 -0.20 -0.05
C LEU A 52 3.24 1.15 0.69
N GLY A 53 2.69 1.22 1.92
CA GLY A 53 2.66 2.45 2.73
C GLY A 53 1.70 3.53 2.24
N LEU A 54 0.83 3.22 1.27
CA LEU A 54 -0.09 4.18 0.62
C LEU A 54 -1.20 4.67 1.56
N THR A 55 -1.63 3.84 2.52
CA THR A 55 -2.67 4.20 3.52
C THR A 55 -2.10 4.93 4.73
N ARG A 56 -0.86 4.64 5.14
CA ARG A 56 -0.23 5.27 6.33
C ARG A 56 0.05 6.76 6.12
N ARG A 57 0.45 7.16 4.91
CA ARG A 57 0.75 8.57 4.59
C ARG A 57 -0.48 9.47 4.77
N HIS A 58 -1.67 9.02 4.36
CA HIS A 58 -2.91 9.80 4.51
C HIS A 58 -3.29 10.07 5.98
N ARG A 59 -3.11 9.08 6.87
CA ARG A 59 -3.43 9.24 8.30
C ARG A 59 -2.44 10.17 9.01
N GLN A 60 -1.17 10.14 8.63
CA GLN A 60 -0.16 11.05 9.18
C GLN A 60 -0.37 12.48 8.67
N MET A 61 -0.64 12.68 7.37
CA MET A 61 -0.90 14.01 6.80
C MET A 61 -2.14 14.70 7.41
N ARG A 62 -3.20 13.95 7.74
CA ARG A 62 -4.38 14.51 8.45
C ARG A 62 -4.04 15.08 9.82
N LYS A 63 -3.07 14.50 10.55
CA LYS A 63 -2.63 15.03 11.84
C LYS A 63 -1.86 16.35 11.72
N PHE A 64 -1.18 16.57 10.59
CA PHE A 64 -0.48 17.83 10.34
C PHE A 64 -1.43 18.96 9.93
N LEU A 65 -2.53 18.65 9.25
CA LEU A 65 -3.48 19.65 8.74
C LEU A 65 -4.54 20.08 9.78
N SER A 66 -4.70 19.34 10.88
CA SER A 66 -5.73 19.60 11.90
C SER A 66 -5.27 20.47 13.07
N ASN A 67 -4.06 21.02 13.04
CA ASN A 67 -3.60 22.02 14.02
C ASN A 67 -3.47 23.38 13.32
N PRO A 68 -4.55 24.19 13.23
CA PRO A 68 -4.36 25.61 13.03
C PRO A 68 -3.75 26.17 14.33
N SER A 69 -2.55 26.72 14.24
CA SER A 69 -2.02 27.60 15.29
C SER A 69 -2.80 28.91 15.32
#